data_AF-A0A428U2T4-F1
#
_entry.id   AF-A0A428U2T4-F1
#
_cell.length_a   1.000
_cell.length_b   1.000
_cell.length_c   1.000
_cell.angle_alpha   90.00
_cell.angle_beta   90.00
_cell.angle_gamma   90.00
#
_symmetry.space_group_name_H-M   'P 1'
#
loop_
_entity.id
_entity.type
_entity.pdbx_description
1 polymer ?
#
loop_
_entity_poly.entity_id
_entity_poly.type
_entity_poly.pdbx_seq_one_letter_code
_entity_poly.pdbx_strand_id
1 'polypeptide(L)'
;MTAAFQRNLGRFEDDEEDSGNKKTTKVEPPWKPENILIVTDGTCASACTVLTGWLTRNYGIRTVALGGRPLHLAMQAMGGVKGTLLSFHSDFVTATASFLTSVKNDKKALKILQDHEDAFPSLDDPPLLPLTNGAEAGKVNSLSGYTDDDVDGYPVHFRYEAANCRLFYTQRMLVDPSESWRHVSAVGWNGAPCVYGSTVNSDGTIGNKTLKYDARVRSRARGVQGPGTLKK
;
A
#
# COMPACT_ATOMS: atom_id res chain seq x y z
N MET A 1 16.67 3.95 5.14
CA MET A 1 15.76 5.00 5.64
C MET A 1 16.03 5.18 7.12
N THR A 2 16.38 6.40 7.47
CA THR A 2 17.09 6.81 8.69
C THR A 2 16.25 6.64 9.96
N ALA A 3 16.91 6.28 11.06
CA ALA A 3 16.40 6.07 12.42
C ALA A 3 15.55 7.22 13.02
N ALA A 4 15.33 8.31 12.28
CA ALA A 4 14.44 9.40 12.65
C ALA A 4 12.95 9.04 12.45
N PHE A 5 12.60 8.16 11.51
CA PHE A 5 11.19 7.81 11.27
C PHE A 5 10.62 6.87 12.35
N GLN A 6 11.47 6.07 13.00
CA GLN A 6 11.10 5.21 14.14
C GLN A 6 10.95 5.96 15.46
N ARG A 7 11.47 7.19 15.60
CA ARG A 7 11.41 7.93 16.88
C ARG A 7 10.06 8.62 17.16
N ASN A 8 9.23 8.84 16.14
CA ASN A 8 8.01 9.65 16.27
C ASN A 8 6.70 8.84 16.20
N LEU A 9 6.75 7.57 15.79
CA LEU A 9 5.63 6.64 15.97
C LEU A 9 5.90 5.93 17.29
N GLY A 10 5.16 6.30 18.33
CA GLY A 10 5.37 5.84 19.70
C GLY A 10 5.70 4.35 19.77
N ARG A 11 6.72 4.03 20.56
CA ARG A 11 6.97 2.68 21.07
C ARG A 11 5.69 2.26 21.81
N PHE A 12 4.83 1.51 21.14
CA PHE A 12 3.58 0.96 21.67
C PHE A 12 3.79 -0.37 22.41
N GLU A 13 5.04 -0.75 22.63
CA GLU A 13 5.38 -1.95 23.39
C GLU A 13 5.93 -1.53 24.75
N ASP A 14 5.26 -2.06 25.78
CA ASP A 14 5.64 -2.01 27.18
C ASP A 14 6.99 -2.71 27.37
N ASP A 15 8.09 -1.99 27.12
CA ASP A 15 9.42 -2.44 27.54
C ASP A 15 9.66 -1.96 28.97
N GLU A 16 9.14 -2.70 29.94
CA GLU A 16 9.78 -2.83 31.26
C GLU A 16 11.09 -3.60 31.07
N GLU A 17 12.15 -2.92 30.64
CA GLU A 17 13.49 -3.39 30.96
C GLU A 17 14.45 -2.25 31.31
N ASP A 18 15.11 -2.48 32.43
CA ASP A 18 15.86 -1.57 33.28
C ASP A 18 17.10 -1.01 32.59
N SER A 19 17.05 0.27 32.20
CA SER A 19 18.26 1.06 31.98
C SER A 19 18.08 2.49 32.48
N GLY A 20 18.54 2.73 33.71
CA GLY A 20 19.09 4.01 34.20
C GLY A 20 18.57 5.30 33.56
N ASN A 21 17.48 5.82 34.13
CA ASN A 21 17.23 7.25 34.33
C ASN A 21 17.12 8.18 33.10
N LYS A 22 16.22 7.86 32.16
CA LYS A 22 15.40 8.86 31.44
C LYS A 22 14.01 8.27 31.19
N LYS A 23 13.02 8.62 32.02
CA LYS A 23 11.61 8.37 31.70
C LYS A 23 11.30 9.09 30.39
N THR A 24 11.22 8.36 29.29
CA THR A 24 10.69 8.86 28.03
C THR A 24 9.27 9.35 28.32
N THR A 25 9.05 10.64 28.14
CA THR A 25 7.74 11.25 28.38
C THR A 25 6.74 10.54 27.46
N LYS A 26 5.71 9.93 28.04
CA LYS A 26 4.65 9.28 27.25
C LYS A 26 3.96 10.37 26.44
N VAL A 27 4.23 10.42 25.14
CA VAL A 27 3.57 11.34 24.22
C VAL A 27 2.24 10.71 23.84
N GLU A 28 1.16 11.23 24.41
CA GLU A 28 -0.18 10.84 24.02
C GLU A 28 -0.48 11.36 22.59
N PRO A 29 -1.17 10.58 21.75
CA PRO A 29 -1.51 11.03 20.41
C PRO A 29 -2.44 12.26 20.48
N PRO A 30 -2.28 13.23 19.57
CA PRO A 30 -3.07 14.47 19.59
C PRO A 30 -4.57 14.26 19.33
N TRP A 31 -4.96 13.14 18.71
CA TRP A 31 -6.37 12.81 18.43
C TRP A 31 -6.66 11.36 18.74
N LYS A 32 -7.88 11.10 19.22
CA LYS A 32 -8.42 9.75 19.34
C LYS A 32 -8.73 9.16 17.96
N PRO A 33 -8.61 7.84 17.74
CA PRO A 33 -8.85 7.22 16.43
C PRO A 33 -10.21 7.55 15.81
N GLU A 34 -11.28 7.65 16.60
CA GLU A 34 -12.63 8.00 16.14
C GLU A 34 -12.74 9.42 15.55
N ASN A 35 -11.80 10.30 15.91
CA ASN A 35 -11.68 11.68 15.42
C ASN A 35 -10.75 11.80 14.21
N ILE A 36 -10.26 10.69 13.66
CA ILE A 36 -9.41 10.65 12.47
C ILE A 36 -10.18 9.95 11.34
N LEU A 37 -10.13 10.55 10.14
CA LEU A 37 -10.61 9.95 8.90
C LEU A 37 -9.53 10.03 7.84
N ILE A 38 -9.31 8.92 7.14
CA ILE A 38 -8.43 8.89 5.98
C ILE A 38 -9.29 9.02 4.72
N VAL A 39 -9.03 10.06 3.92
CA VAL A 39 -9.69 10.29 2.64
C VAL A 39 -8.77 9.87 1.52
N THR A 40 -9.30 9.11 0.56
CA THR A 40 -8.54 8.53 -0.55
C THR A 40 -9.41 8.47 -1.80
N ASP A 41 -8.81 8.50 -2.98
CA ASP A 41 -9.45 8.23 -4.26
C ASP A 41 -9.22 6.79 -4.74
N GLY A 42 -8.68 5.94 -3.86
CA GLY A 42 -8.33 4.55 -4.14
C GLY A 42 -6.98 4.38 -4.85
N THR A 43 -6.26 5.44 -5.20
CA THR A 43 -4.95 5.34 -5.86
C THR A 43 -3.77 5.14 -4.90
N CYS A 44 -4.03 5.19 -3.59
CA CYS A 44 -3.04 4.97 -2.54
C CYS A 44 -2.17 3.74 -2.83
N ALA A 45 -0.86 3.99 -2.97
CA ALA A 45 0.18 3.03 -3.34
C ALA A 45 1.47 3.32 -2.54
N SER A 46 2.38 2.35 -2.47
CA SER A 46 3.69 2.52 -1.81
C SER A 46 3.54 2.90 -0.34
N ALA A 47 4.32 3.84 0.18
CA ALA A 47 4.28 4.25 1.59
C ALA A 47 2.87 4.61 2.11
N CYS A 48 2.00 5.13 1.24
CA CYS A 48 0.61 5.44 1.60
C CYS A 48 -0.15 4.20 2.10
N THR A 49 0.05 3.04 1.47
CA THR A 49 -0.67 1.81 1.83
C THR A 49 -0.14 1.22 3.14
N VAL A 50 1.14 1.40 3.42
CA VAL A 50 1.74 1.00 4.69
C VAL A 50 1.15 1.83 5.82
N LEU A 51 1.17 3.15 5.68
CA LEU A 51 0.60 4.06 6.69
C LEU A 51 -0.90 3.85 6.88
N THR A 52 -1.67 3.85 5.79
CA THR A 52 -3.13 3.70 5.85
C THR A 52 -3.51 2.32 6.39
N GLY A 53 -2.81 1.27 5.95
CA GLY A 53 -3.00 -0.08 6.45
C GLY A 53 -2.70 -0.18 7.95
N TRP A 54 -1.62 0.41 8.43
CA TRP A 54 -1.28 0.41 9.86
C TRP A 54 -2.32 1.15 10.70
N LEU A 55 -2.71 2.37 10.29
CA LEU A 55 -3.73 3.18 10.97
C LEU A 55 -5.11 2.51 11.01
N THR A 56 -5.51 1.89 9.90
CA THR A 56 -6.83 1.23 9.81
C THR A 56 -6.87 -0.09 10.58
N ARG A 57 -5.84 -0.93 10.47
CA ARG A 57 -5.84 -2.28 11.07
C ARG A 57 -5.53 -2.26 12.57
N ASN A 58 -4.60 -1.42 13.02
CA ASN A 58 -4.14 -1.44 14.40
C ASN A 58 -4.89 -0.45 15.30
N TYR A 59 -5.44 0.62 14.71
CA TYR A 59 -6.13 1.67 15.48
C TYR A 59 -7.59 1.85 15.06
N GLY A 60 -8.10 1.08 14.10
CA GLY A 60 -9.50 1.16 13.67
C GLY A 60 -9.88 2.49 13.01
N ILE A 61 -8.91 3.25 12.51
CA ILE A 61 -9.18 4.53 11.83
C ILE A 61 -9.99 4.26 10.56
N ARG A 62 -11.09 4.99 10.40
CA ARG A 62 -12.04 4.80 9.30
C ARG A 62 -11.54 5.48 8.02
N THR A 63 -11.90 4.91 6.88
CA THR A 63 -11.55 5.42 5.54
C THR A 63 -12.77 5.83 4.72
N VAL A 64 -12.62 6.90 3.95
CA VAL A 64 -13.61 7.36 2.96
C VAL A 64 -12.97 7.37 1.58
N ALA A 65 -13.51 6.56 0.66
CA ALA A 65 -13.10 6.54 -0.73
C ALA A 65 -13.96 7.49 -1.58
N LEU A 66 -13.33 8.43 -2.29
CA LEU A 66 -13.97 9.36 -3.22
C LEU A 66 -13.85 8.86 -4.66
N GLY A 67 -14.96 8.84 -5.39
CA GLY A 67 -14.99 8.54 -6.82
C GLY A 67 -15.06 7.05 -7.14
N GLY A 68 -14.16 6.59 -8.02
CA GLY A 68 -14.18 5.25 -8.60
C GLY A 68 -15.22 5.04 -9.72
N ARG A 69 -15.37 3.79 -10.17
CA ARG A 69 -16.32 3.42 -11.24
C ARG A 69 -17.78 3.63 -10.82
N PRO A 70 -18.71 4.06 -11.69
CA PRO A 70 -20.11 4.33 -11.34
C PRO A 70 -20.90 3.06 -10.96
N LEU A 71 -20.58 2.48 -9.81
CA LEU A 71 -21.11 1.25 -9.24
C LEU A 71 -21.55 1.56 -7.81
N HIS A 72 -22.76 1.19 -7.42
CA HIS A 72 -23.26 1.34 -6.04
C HIS A 72 -22.79 0.15 -5.20
N LEU A 73 -21.47 0.07 -4.99
CA LEU A 73 -20.75 -0.96 -4.24
C LEU A 73 -19.53 -0.33 -3.56
N ALA A 74 -18.97 -1.04 -2.57
CA ALA A 74 -17.72 -0.65 -1.92
C ALA A 74 -16.57 -0.44 -2.90
N MET A 75 -15.70 0.50 -2.53
CA MET A 75 -14.47 0.85 -3.23
C MET A 75 -13.30 0.65 -2.28
N GLN A 76 -12.15 0.23 -2.80
CA GLN A 76 -10.96 0.05 -1.97
C GLN A 76 -10.43 1.41 -1.49
N ALA A 77 -10.01 1.47 -0.23
CA ALA A 77 -9.24 2.62 0.27
C ALA A 77 -7.83 2.65 -0.36
N MET A 78 -7.25 1.46 -0.56
CA MET A 78 -5.91 1.25 -1.08
C MET A 78 -5.98 0.33 -2.29
N GLY A 79 -5.97 0.90 -3.50
CA GLY A 79 -6.05 0.16 -4.76
C GLY A 79 -4.72 -0.01 -5.49
N GLY A 80 -3.66 0.66 -5.03
CA GLY A 80 -2.33 0.58 -5.63
C GLY A 80 -1.49 -0.59 -5.10
N VAL A 81 -0.18 -0.53 -5.39
CA VAL A 81 0.79 -1.53 -4.92
C VAL A 81 0.98 -1.40 -3.41
N LYS A 82 0.77 -2.50 -2.67
CA LYS A 82 0.85 -2.53 -1.19
C LYS A 82 2.08 -3.21 -0.58
N GLY A 83 3.15 -3.44 -1.33
CA GLY A 83 4.35 -4.03 -0.72
C GLY A 83 5.26 -2.99 -0.09
N THR A 84 6.27 -3.46 0.64
CA THR A 84 7.01 -2.67 1.64
C THR A 84 8.42 -2.27 1.19
N LEU A 85 8.98 -2.97 0.19
CA LEU A 85 10.24 -2.59 -0.44
C LEU A 85 10.08 -2.57 -1.96
N LEU A 86 10.50 -1.46 -2.57
CA LEU A 86 10.57 -1.28 -4.02
C LEU A 86 12.04 -1.35 -4.42
N SER A 87 12.36 -2.20 -5.40
CA SER A 87 13.68 -2.22 -6.04
C SER A 87 13.54 -1.88 -7.51
N PHE A 88 14.49 -1.11 -7.99
CA PHE A 88 14.60 -0.72 -9.39
C PHE A 88 15.45 -1.74 -10.13
N HIS A 89 15.21 -1.90 -11.43
CA HIS A 89 16.04 -2.74 -12.30
C HIS A 89 17.53 -2.37 -12.18
N SER A 90 17.84 -1.07 -12.12
CA SER A 90 19.20 -0.56 -11.93
C SER A 90 19.86 -1.04 -10.65
N ASP A 91 19.09 -1.28 -9.57
CA ASP A 91 19.63 -1.79 -8.30
C ASP A 91 20.19 -3.21 -8.51
N PHE A 92 19.46 -4.05 -9.24
CA PHE A 92 19.89 -5.41 -9.56
C PHE A 92 21.08 -5.43 -10.51
N VAL A 93 21.06 -4.61 -11.57
CA VAL A 93 22.18 -4.49 -12.52
C VAL A 93 23.45 -4.05 -11.77
N THR A 94 23.33 -3.03 -10.91
CA THR A 94 24.46 -2.50 -10.13
C THR A 94 24.98 -3.53 -9.11
N ALA A 95 24.09 -4.22 -8.40
CA ALA A 95 24.45 -5.24 -7.43
C ALA A 95 25.17 -6.43 -8.11
N THR A 96 24.64 -6.93 -9.22
CA THR A 96 25.25 -8.02 -9.99
C THR A 96 26.60 -7.62 -10.55
N ALA A 97 26.72 -6.44 -11.18
CA ALA A 97 28.00 -5.95 -11.71
C ALA A 97 29.06 -5.78 -10.61
N SER A 98 28.66 -5.26 -9.44
CA SER A 98 29.53 -5.10 -8.28
C SER A 98 30.02 -6.44 -7.73
N PHE A 99 29.12 -7.42 -7.66
CA PHE A 99 29.45 -8.78 -7.24
C PHE A 99 30.41 -9.48 -8.21
N LEU A 100 30.14 -9.43 -9.52
CA LEU A 100 31.05 -10.00 -10.53
C LEU A 100 32.44 -9.35 -10.50
N THR A 101 32.50 -8.04 -10.24
CA THR A 101 33.77 -7.31 -10.10
C THR A 101 34.55 -7.73 -8.85
N SER A 102 33.88 -8.01 -7.74
CA SER A 102 34.54 -8.35 -6.47
C SER A 102 35.18 -9.75 -6.49
N VAL A 103 34.60 -10.68 -7.25
CA VAL A 103 35.08 -12.07 -7.34
C VAL A 103 36.03 -12.34 -8.51
N LYS A 104 36.34 -11.33 -9.33
CA LYS A 104 37.16 -11.49 -10.57
C LYS A 104 38.53 -12.15 -10.38
N ASN A 105 39.09 -12.08 -9.18
CA ASN A 105 40.41 -12.65 -8.86
C ASN A 105 40.32 -13.93 -8.01
N ASP A 106 39.12 -14.38 -7.65
CA ASP A 106 38.91 -15.60 -6.88
C ASP A 106 38.55 -16.76 -7.83
N LYS A 107 39.54 -17.63 -8.08
CA LYS A 107 39.38 -18.80 -8.96
C LYS A 107 38.29 -19.77 -8.50
N LYS A 108 38.07 -19.88 -7.18
CA LYS A 108 37.04 -20.77 -6.63
C LYS A 108 35.66 -20.18 -6.86
N ALA A 109 35.49 -18.88 -6.60
CA ALA A 109 34.25 -18.18 -6.87
C ALA A 109 33.91 -18.16 -8.37
N LEU A 110 34.88 -17.91 -9.24
CA LEU A 110 34.69 -17.96 -10.69
C LEU A 110 34.24 -19.34 -11.18
N LYS A 111 34.77 -20.43 -10.60
CA LYS A 111 34.32 -21.78 -10.94
C LYS A 111 32.85 -22.00 -10.58
N ILE A 112 32.43 -21.56 -9.39
CA ILE A 112 31.02 -21.63 -8.97
C ILE A 112 30.13 -20.81 -9.90
N LEU A 113 30.60 -19.64 -10.36
CA LEU A 113 29.83 -18.81 -11.30
C LEU A 113 29.67 -19.46 -12.67
N GLN A 114 30.72 -20.11 -13.17
CA GLN A 114 30.65 -20.84 -14.44
C GLN A 114 29.68 -22.02 -14.36
N ASP A 115 29.65 -22.73 -13.24
CA ASP A 115 28.73 -23.85 -13.00
C ASP A 115 27.25 -23.39 -12.89
N HIS A 116 27.00 -22.08 -12.71
CA HIS A 116 25.68 -21.48 -12.50
C HIS A 116 25.46 -20.21 -13.33
N GLU A 117 26.02 -20.16 -14.55
CA GLU A 117 25.96 -18.95 -15.40
C GLU A 117 24.51 -18.52 -15.73
N ASP A 118 23.59 -19.48 -15.77
CA ASP A 118 22.17 -19.31 -16.04
C ASP A 118 21.38 -18.72 -14.85
N ALA A 119 21.95 -18.76 -13.63
CA ALA A 119 21.33 -18.19 -12.44
C ALA A 119 21.49 -16.67 -12.32
N PHE A 120 22.39 -16.06 -13.12
CA PHE A 120 22.64 -14.63 -13.09
C PHE A 120 21.88 -13.91 -14.19
N PRO A 121 21.15 -12.82 -13.87
CA PRO A 121 20.50 -12.03 -14.89
C PRO A 121 21.55 -11.38 -15.80
N SER A 122 21.27 -11.33 -17.11
CA SER A 122 22.09 -10.54 -18.03
C SER A 122 22.14 -9.08 -17.59
N LEU A 123 23.29 -8.45 -17.79
CA LEU A 123 23.47 -7.00 -17.63
C LEU A 123 23.11 -6.22 -18.90
N ASP A 124 22.78 -6.91 -19.99
CA ASP A 124 22.32 -6.31 -21.23
C ASP A 124 20.93 -5.70 -21.07
N ASP A 125 20.57 -4.82 -22.01
CA ASP A 125 19.25 -4.21 -22.05
C ASP A 125 18.15 -5.28 -22.13
N PRO A 126 17.12 -5.22 -21.26
CA PRO A 126 16.04 -6.19 -21.29
C PRO A 126 15.18 -6.02 -22.55
N PRO A 127 14.53 -7.09 -23.05
CA PRO A 127 13.74 -7.07 -24.28
C PRO A 127 12.42 -6.26 -24.17
N LEU A 128 12.23 -5.53 -23.08
CA LEU A 128 11.03 -4.75 -22.75
C LEU A 128 11.22 -3.24 -22.96
N LEU A 129 12.31 -2.81 -23.62
CA LEU A 129 12.51 -1.41 -23.97
C LEU A 129 11.31 -0.85 -24.79
N PRO A 130 10.91 0.42 -24.57
CA PRO A 130 11.51 1.38 -23.65
C PRO A 130 10.95 1.35 -22.21
N LEU A 131 10.09 0.38 -21.85
CA LEU A 131 9.42 0.34 -20.53
C LEU A 131 10.39 0.13 -19.36
N THR A 132 11.60 -0.32 -19.67
CA THR A 132 12.74 -0.57 -18.79
C THR A 132 13.90 0.39 -19.05
N ASN A 133 13.71 1.41 -19.91
CA ASN A 133 14.76 2.38 -20.21
C ASN A 133 14.79 3.53 -19.17
N GLY A 134 15.97 3.82 -18.64
CA GLY A 134 16.20 4.87 -17.64
C GLY A 134 16.29 4.36 -16.20
N ALA A 135 16.91 5.15 -15.32
CA ALA A 135 17.22 4.74 -13.95
C ALA A 135 15.99 4.38 -13.10
N GLU A 136 14.80 4.85 -13.47
CA GLU A 136 13.56 4.53 -12.78
C GLU A 136 12.74 3.43 -13.45
N ALA A 137 13.18 2.87 -14.56
CA ALA A 137 12.37 1.95 -15.34
C ALA A 137 12.53 0.51 -14.85
N GLY A 138 11.46 -0.29 -14.95
CA GLY A 138 11.40 -1.62 -14.33
C GLY A 138 11.47 -1.58 -12.81
N LYS A 139 10.33 -1.69 -12.13
CA LYS A 139 10.26 -1.69 -10.66
C LYS A 139 9.59 -2.97 -10.19
N VAL A 140 10.16 -3.61 -9.19
CA VAL A 140 9.59 -4.80 -8.56
C VAL A 140 9.37 -4.57 -7.08
N ASN A 141 8.36 -5.24 -6.55
CA ASN A 141 8.17 -5.28 -5.12
C ASN A 141 9.03 -6.40 -4.53
N SER A 142 10.11 -6.03 -3.84
CA SER A 142 11.11 -6.96 -3.32
C SER A 142 10.79 -7.48 -1.92
N LEU A 143 9.85 -6.84 -1.21
CA LEU A 143 9.40 -7.28 0.11
C LEU A 143 7.88 -7.17 0.22
N SER A 144 7.25 -8.33 0.41
CA SER A 144 5.82 -8.42 0.67
C SER A 144 5.50 -7.99 2.10
N GLY A 145 4.38 -7.29 2.29
CA GLY A 145 3.82 -7.03 3.61
C GLY A 145 2.80 -8.10 3.99
N TYR A 146 2.81 -8.48 5.27
CA TYR A 146 1.83 -9.38 5.89
C TYR A 146 1.23 -8.68 7.11
N THR A 147 0.13 -9.21 7.62
CA THR A 147 -0.53 -8.71 8.82
C THR A 147 -0.72 -9.86 9.80
N ASP A 148 -0.79 -9.53 11.09
CA ASP A 148 -0.80 -10.52 12.17
C ASP A 148 -2.00 -11.49 12.11
N ASP A 149 -3.11 -11.06 11.49
CA ASP A 149 -4.30 -11.89 11.27
C ASP A 149 -4.14 -12.95 10.18
N ASP A 150 -3.09 -12.87 9.34
CA ASP A 150 -2.89 -13.77 8.19
C ASP A 150 -1.40 -13.85 7.79
N VAL A 151 -0.52 -14.15 8.75
CA VAL A 151 0.94 -14.16 8.54
C VAL A 151 1.38 -15.24 7.53
N ASP A 152 0.72 -16.39 7.54
CA ASP A 152 1.01 -17.53 6.65
C ASP A 152 0.18 -17.53 5.35
N GLY A 153 -0.69 -16.54 5.18
CA GLY A 153 -1.60 -16.46 4.03
C GLY A 153 -1.07 -15.60 2.89
N TYR A 154 -1.93 -14.73 2.37
CA TYR A 154 -1.58 -13.92 1.21
C TYR A 154 -0.97 -12.57 1.62
N PRO A 155 0.10 -12.11 0.94
CA PRO A 155 0.59 -10.75 1.08
C PRO A 155 -0.54 -9.73 0.97
N VAL A 156 -0.46 -8.64 1.72
CA VAL A 156 -1.44 -7.54 1.66
C VAL A 156 -1.63 -7.00 0.24
N HIS A 157 -0.62 -7.12 -0.62
CA HIS A 157 -0.67 -6.80 -2.05
C HIS A 157 -1.86 -7.44 -2.78
N PHE A 158 -2.24 -8.66 -2.40
CA PHE A 158 -3.33 -9.41 -3.02
C PHE A 158 -4.64 -9.37 -2.22
N ARG A 159 -4.66 -8.66 -1.08
CA ARG A 159 -5.83 -8.55 -0.22
C ARG A 159 -6.71 -7.38 -0.64
N TYR A 160 -8.01 -7.66 -0.79
CA TYR A 160 -9.02 -6.61 -1.02
C TYR A 160 -9.35 -5.90 0.28
N GLU A 161 -9.30 -4.57 0.27
CA GLU A 161 -9.58 -3.75 1.46
C GLU A 161 -10.52 -2.60 1.12
N ALA A 162 -11.81 -2.84 1.32
CA ALA A 162 -12.85 -1.83 1.15
C ALA A 162 -12.64 -0.65 2.13
N ALA A 163 -12.90 0.56 1.65
CA ALA A 163 -13.12 1.70 2.53
C ALA A 163 -14.41 1.52 3.34
N ASN A 164 -14.47 2.11 4.53
CA ASN A 164 -15.68 2.10 5.36
C ASN A 164 -16.83 2.81 4.65
N CYS A 165 -16.53 3.96 4.03
CA CYS A 165 -17.47 4.72 3.25
C CYS A 165 -16.98 4.97 1.84
N ARG A 166 -17.93 5.04 0.90
CA ARG A 166 -17.70 5.57 -0.43
C ARG A 166 -18.59 6.79 -0.69
N LEU A 167 -18.02 7.78 -1.37
CA LEU A 167 -18.75 8.90 -1.97
C LEU A 167 -18.42 9.01 -3.46
N PHE A 168 -19.35 9.53 -4.25
CA PHE A 168 -19.06 9.96 -5.61
C PHE A 168 -18.65 11.43 -5.61
N TYR A 169 -17.77 11.81 -6.54
CA TYR A 169 -17.51 13.22 -6.79
C TYR A 169 -18.78 13.91 -7.26
N THR A 170 -19.00 15.13 -6.77
CA THR A 170 -20.02 16.06 -7.28
C THR A 170 -19.35 17.13 -8.12
N GLN A 171 -20.12 17.83 -8.96
CA GLN A 171 -19.58 18.94 -9.75
C GLN A 171 -18.95 20.04 -8.88
N ARG A 172 -19.51 20.30 -7.69
CA ARG A 172 -18.97 21.29 -6.75
C ARG A 172 -17.60 20.87 -6.20
N MET A 173 -17.43 19.58 -5.88
CA MET A 173 -16.14 19.06 -5.42
C MET A 173 -15.01 19.21 -6.44
N LEU A 174 -15.33 19.28 -7.73
CA LEU A 174 -14.33 19.44 -8.80
C LEU A 174 -13.78 20.87 -8.88
N VAL A 175 -14.55 21.86 -8.44
CA VAL A 175 -14.17 23.28 -8.51
C VAL A 175 -13.84 23.86 -7.13
N ASP A 176 -14.29 23.21 -6.05
CA ASP A 176 -14.02 23.59 -4.67
C ASP A 176 -13.65 22.34 -3.82
N PRO A 177 -12.37 22.16 -3.45
CA PRO A 177 -11.95 21.03 -2.62
C PRO A 177 -12.56 21.07 -1.22
N SER A 178 -12.98 22.23 -0.72
CA SER A 178 -13.64 22.37 0.59
C SER A 178 -14.95 21.58 0.64
N GLU A 179 -15.63 21.45 -0.51
CA GLU A 179 -16.86 20.66 -0.60
C GLU A 179 -16.59 19.17 -0.40
N SER A 180 -15.42 18.66 -0.80
CA SER A 180 -15.02 17.27 -0.51
C SER A 180 -14.90 17.06 1.00
N TRP A 181 -14.21 17.97 1.69
CA TRP A 181 -14.04 17.91 3.14
C TRP A 181 -15.36 18.08 3.90
N ARG A 182 -16.26 18.96 3.43
CA ARG A 182 -17.60 19.13 4.00
C ARG A 182 -18.38 17.82 3.97
N HIS A 183 -18.40 17.11 2.85
CA HIS A 183 -19.13 15.84 2.72
C HIS A 183 -18.48 14.72 3.51
N VAL A 184 -17.15 14.60 3.46
CA VAL A 184 -16.40 13.63 4.27
C VAL A 184 -16.69 13.82 5.76
N SER A 185 -16.63 15.08 6.23
CA SER A 185 -16.90 15.40 7.63
C SER A 185 -18.34 15.05 8.02
N ALA A 186 -19.30 15.38 7.16
CA ALA A 186 -20.70 15.07 7.40
C ALA A 186 -20.95 13.56 7.54
N VAL A 187 -20.31 12.73 6.72
CA VAL A 187 -20.38 11.27 6.82
C VAL A 187 -19.69 10.75 8.09
N GLY A 188 -18.51 11.29 8.37
CA GLY A 188 -17.66 10.82 9.46
C GLY A 188 -18.22 11.04 10.85
N TRP A 189 -18.90 12.18 11.03
CA TRP A 189 -19.27 12.68 12.34
C TRP A 189 -20.72 13.22 12.46
N ASN A 190 -21.42 13.51 11.36
CA ASN A 190 -22.77 14.09 11.39
C ASN A 190 -23.85 13.18 10.77
N GLY A 191 -23.55 11.89 10.59
CA GLY A 191 -24.53 10.88 10.15
C GLY A 191 -25.00 11.02 8.70
N ALA A 192 -24.27 11.72 7.84
CA ALA A 192 -24.59 11.72 6.40
C ALA A 192 -24.36 10.31 5.80
N PRO A 193 -25.21 9.87 4.86
CA PRO A 193 -25.14 8.52 4.32
C PRO A 193 -23.99 8.35 3.34
N CYS A 194 -23.47 7.13 3.27
CA CYS A 194 -22.55 6.67 2.24
C CYS A 194 -23.29 6.18 0.98
N VAL A 195 -22.57 6.03 -0.13
CA VAL A 195 -23.06 5.29 -1.29
C VAL A 195 -23.49 3.88 -0.87
N TYR A 196 -24.65 3.44 -1.35
CA TYR A 196 -25.16 2.09 -1.10
C TYR A 196 -24.11 1.01 -1.39
N GLY A 197 -24.02 0.01 -0.51
CA GLY A 197 -22.98 -1.02 -0.56
C GLY A 197 -21.65 -0.63 0.09
N SER A 198 -21.59 0.52 0.78
CA SER A 198 -20.55 0.83 1.77
C SER A 198 -20.86 0.16 3.12
N THR A 199 -19.95 0.25 4.09
CA THR A 199 -20.26 -0.18 5.46
C THR A 199 -21.20 0.83 6.13
N VAL A 200 -22.39 0.36 6.53
CA VAL A 200 -23.36 1.15 7.28
C VAL A 200 -23.76 0.44 8.57
N ASN A 201 -23.88 1.20 9.66
CA ASN A 201 -24.48 0.74 10.91
C ASN A 201 -26.01 0.68 10.78
N SER A 202 -26.69 0.13 11.78
CA SER A 202 -28.16 0.03 11.80
C SER A 202 -28.88 1.39 11.79
N ASP A 203 -28.20 2.45 12.24
CA ASP A 203 -28.68 3.83 12.22
C ASP A 203 -28.34 4.58 10.92
N GLY A 204 -27.76 3.90 9.93
CA GLY A 204 -27.39 4.46 8.62
C GLY A 204 -26.07 5.23 8.60
N THR A 205 -25.36 5.32 9.73
CA THR A 205 -24.04 5.99 9.82
C THR A 205 -22.93 5.10 9.28
N ILE A 206 -21.77 5.71 8.96
CA ILE A 206 -20.57 4.97 8.54
C ILE A 206 -20.16 3.92 9.59
N GLY A 207 -20.03 2.66 9.16
CA GLY A 207 -19.66 1.57 10.06
C GLY A 207 -18.17 1.44 10.31
N ASN A 208 -17.81 0.83 11.45
CA ASN A 208 -16.41 0.64 11.86
C ASN A 208 -15.73 -0.57 11.20
N LYS A 209 -16.51 -1.50 10.63
CA LYS A 209 -15.99 -2.70 9.96
C LYS A 209 -15.81 -2.46 8.46
N THR A 210 -14.88 -3.15 7.84
CA THR A 210 -14.74 -3.13 6.37
C THR A 210 -15.51 -4.30 5.75
N LEU A 211 -15.97 -4.12 4.52
CA LEU A 211 -16.63 -5.18 3.76
C LEU A 211 -15.60 -6.15 3.17
N LYS A 212 -15.96 -7.44 3.17
CA LYS A 212 -15.19 -8.48 2.46
C LYS A 212 -15.27 -8.27 0.94
N TYR A 213 -14.37 -8.94 0.23
CA TYR A 213 -14.38 -8.95 -1.23
C TYR A 213 -15.74 -9.37 -1.80
N ASP A 214 -16.20 -8.64 -2.81
CA ASP A 214 -17.40 -8.93 -3.57
C ASP A 214 -17.03 -8.98 -5.06
N ALA A 215 -17.28 -10.11 -5.72
CA ALA A 215 -16.95 -10.31 -7.13
C ALA A 215 -17.58 -9.27 -8.07
N ARG A 216 -18.69 -8.62 -7.68
CA ARG A 216 -19.34 -7.55 -8.44
C ARG A 216 -18.47 -6.29 -8.54
N VAL A 217 -17.52 -6.10 -7.62
CA VAL A 217 -16.51 -5.02 -7.70
C VAL A 217 -15.38 -5.34 -8.66
N ARG A 218 -15.35 -6.50 -9.33
CA ARG A 218 -14.32 -6.77 -10.35
C ARG A 218 -14.53 -5.89 -11.59
N SER A 219 -13.44 -5.45 -12.23
CA SER A 219 -13.56 -4.75 -13.52
C SER A 219 -14.10 -5.68 -14.60
N ARG A 220 -15.08 -5.18 -15.36
CA ARG A 220 -15.59 -5.82 -16.58
C ARG A 220 -15.00 -5.20 -17.86
N ALA A 221 -14.08 -4.24 -17.71
CA ALA A 221 -13.34 -3.71 -18.83
C ALA A 221 -12.56 -4.84 -19.51
N ARG A 222 -12.59 -4.89 -20.84
CA ARG A 222 -11.77 -5.84 -21.60
C ARG A 222 -10.30 -5.49 -21.36
N GLY A 223 -9.47 -6.49 -21.05
CA GLY A 223 -8.03 -6.28 -20.92
C GLY A 223 -7.41 -5.80 -22.23
N VAL A 224 -6.31 -5.05 -22.15
CA VAL A 224 -5.53 -4.65 -23.32
C VAL A 224 -4.85 -5.91 -23.88
N GLN A 225 -5.05 -6.22 -25.16
CA GLN A 225 -4.30 -7.28 -25.82
C GLN A 225 -2.89 -6.76 -26.16
N GLY A 226 -1.85 -7.49 -25.76
CA GLY A 226 -0.47 -7.10 -25.99
C GLY A 226 0.56 -8.04 -25.33
N PRO A 227 1.86 -7.79 -25.53
CA PRO A 227 2.92 -8.55 -24.86
C PRO A 227 2.66 -8.64 -23.35
N GLY A 228 2.74 -9.85 -22.78
CA GLY A 228 2.44 -10.10 -21.36
C GLY A 228 0.97 -10.37 -21.02
N THR A 229 0.05 -10.39 -21.99
CA THR A 229 -1.30 -10.93 -21.71
C THR A 229 -1.26 -12.44 -21.49
N LEU A 230 -1.82 -12.89 -20.37
CA LEU A 230 -2.06 -14.30 -20.12
C LEU A 230 -3.00 -14.83 -21.21
N LYS A 231 -2.53 -15.81 -21.99
CA LYS A 231 -3.40 -16.58 -22.88
C LYS A 231 -4.39 -17.34 -21.99
N LYS A 232 -5.69 -17.18 -22.27
CA LYS A 232 -6.75 -17.92 -21.60
C LYS A 232 -6.72 -19.39 -21.98
#